data_AF-A0A1F5BHR9-F1
#
_entry.id   AF-A0A1F5BHR9-F1
#
_cell.length_a   1.000
_cell.length_b   1.000
_cell.length_c   1.000
_cell.angle_alpha   90.00
_cell.angle_beta   90.00
_cell.angle_gamma   90.00
#
_symmetry.space_group_name_H-M   'P 1'
#
loop_
_entity.id
_entity.type
_entity.pdbx_description
1 polymer ?
#
loop_
_entity_poly.entity_id
_entity_poly.type
_entity_poly.pdbx_seq_one_letter_code
_entity_poly.pdbx_strand_id
1 'polypeptide(L)' 'MRRINLDLPSHQYEAMAKHMEEKGMTMSRFIREAVDEHIAKNEREKLEEQLKQGYQAKAKLNVKTCREFEPVDGENV' A
#
# COMPACT_ATOMS: atom_id res chain seq x y z
N MET A 1 10.82 8.47 21.27
CA MET A 1 10.32 9.44 20.28
C MET A 1 11.51 10.24 19.75
N ARG A 2 11.67 10.39 18.43
CA ARG A 2 12.75 11.20 17.84
C ARG A 2 12.18 12.54 17.37
N ARG A 3 12.93 13.63 17.53
CA ARG A 3 12.57 14.95 17.01
C ARG A 3 13.18 15.12 15.62
N ILE A 4 12.41 15.73 14.73
CA ILE A 4 12.84 16.11 13.39
C ILE A 4 12.47 17.58 13.17
N ASN A 5 13.33 18.30 12.46
CA ASN A 5 12.99 19.60 11.90
C ASN A 5 12.58 19.36 10.45
N LEU A 6 11.54 20.05 10.00
CA LEU A 6 10.96 19.87 8.69
C LEU A 6 10.74 21.25 8.06
N ASP A 7 11.23 21.42 6.84
CA ASP A 7 10.93 22.58 6.03
C ASP A 7 9.85 22.21 5.02
N LEU A 8 8.78 23.01 4.98
CA LEU A 8 7.67 22.84 4.05
C LEU A 8 7.57 24.08 3.17
N PRO A 9 7.36 23.92 1.85
CA PRO A 9 6.95 25.01 0.98
C PRO A 9 5.69 25.71 1.53
N SER A 10 5.59 27.04 1.37
CA SER A 10 4.51 27.84 1.96
C SER A 10 3.12 27.30 1.61
N HIS A 11 2.89 26.93 0.34
CA HIS A 11 1.62 26.37 -0.10
C HIS A 11 1.24 25.06 0.61
N GLN A 12 2.21 24.20 0.94
CA GLN A 12 1.97 22.96 1.67
C GLN A 12 1.66 23.23 3.13
N TYR A 13 2.40 24.17 3.74
CA TYR A 13 2.15 24.58 5.12
C TYR A 13 0.75 25.19 5.28
N GLU A 14 0.34 26.07 4.36
CA GLU A 14 -0.98 26.71 4.38
C GLU A 14 -2.10 25.67 4.23
N ALA A 15 -1.98 24.75 3.27
CA ALA A 15 -2.95 23.67 3.09
C ALA A 15 -3.02 22.75 4.32
N MET A 16 -1.87 22.39 4.89
CA MET A 16 -1.78 21.60 6.11
C MET A 16 -2.45 22.32 7.29
N ALA A 17 -2.15 23.61 7.49
CA ALA A 17 -2.69 24.41 8.58
C ALA A 17 -4.22 24.48 8.50
N LYS A 18 -4.78 24.69 7.30
CA LYS A 18 -6.22 24.67 7.08
C LYS A 18 -6.86 23.32 7.46
N HIS A 19 -6.28 22.22 7.00
CA HIS A 19 -6.80 20.89 7.33
C HIS A 19 -6.66 20.51 8.80
N MET A 20 -5.59 20.98 9.45
CA MET A 20 -5.41 20.82 10.89
C MET A 20 -6.50 21.56 11.67
N GLU A 21 -6.80 22.79 11.28
CA GLU A 21 -7.86 23.60 11.90
C GLU A 21 -9.24 22.96 11.72
N GLU A 22 -9.58 22.55 10.49
CA GLU A 22 -10.85 21.87 10.16
C GLU A 22 -11.09 20.61 10.99
N LYS A 23 -10.02 19.87 11.33
CA LYS A 23 -10.10 18.60 12.07
C LYS A 23 -9.74 18.73 13.55
N GLY A 24 -9.40 19.93 14.04
CA GLY A 24 -8.93 20.13 15.41
C GLY A 24 -7.67 19.33 15.75
N MET A 25 -6.73 19.22 14.80
CA MET A 25 -5.51 18.41 14.93
C MET A 25 -4.27 19.26 15.19
N THR A 26 -3.31 18.68 15.92
CA THR A 26 -1.99 19.30 16.10
C THR A 26 -1.05 18.92 14.96
N MET A 27 -0.03 19.75 14.70
CA MET A 27 0.95 19.50 13.63
C MET A 27 1.63 18.14 13.78
N SER A 28 2.06 17.80 15.00
CA SER A 28 2.69 16.50 15.26
C SER A 28 1.75 15.32 15.06
N ARG A 29 0.44 15.48 15.28
CA ARG A 29 -0.54 14.43 15.01
C ARG A 29 -0.76 14.28 13.51
N PHE A 30 -0.96 15.39 12.80
CA PHE A 30 -1.14 15.42 11.35
C PHE A 30 0.04 14.78 10.63
N ILE A 31 1.27 15.21 10.95
CA ILE A 31 2.49 14.66 10.33
C ILE A 31 2.64 13.17 10.63
N ARG A 32 2.32 12.71 11.85
CA ARG A 32 2.41 11.29 12.18
C ARG A 32 1.43 10.46 11.36
N GLU A 33 0.18 10.86 11.31
CA GLU A 33 -0.85 10.16 10.54
C GLU A 33 -0.50 10.12 9.04
N ALA A 34 -0.01 11.24 8.49
CA ALA A 34 0.44 11.31 7.10
C ALA A 34 1.65 10.40 6.82
N VAL A 35 2.61 10.33 7.74
CA VAL A 35 3.76 9.42 7.63
C VAL A 35 3.32 7.96 7.70
N ASP A 36 2.44 7.60 8.64
CA ASP A 36 1.92 6.24 8.80
C ASP A 36 1.15 5.80 7.54
N GLU A 37 0.31 6.68 6.98
CA GLU A 37 -0.43 6.42 5.73
C GLU A 37 0.52 6.23 4.55
N HIS A 38 1.57 7.06 4.45
CA HIS A 38 2.55 6.96 3.38
C HIS A 38 3.39 5.66 3.46
N ILE A 39 3.79 5.26 4.67
CA ILE A 39 4.49 3.98 4.90
C ILE A 39 3.59 2.81 4.50
N ALA A 40 2.34 2.78 4.98
CA ALA A 40 1.40 1.71 4.66
C ALA A 40 1.14 1.58 3.15
N LYS A 41 1.03 2.71 2.44
CA LYS A 41 0.90 2.73 0.98
C LYS A 41 2.11 2.10 0.30
N ASN A 42 3.33 2.49 0.69
CA ASN A 42 4.57 1.96 0.10
C ASN A 42 4.74 0.46 0.35
N GLU A 43 4.38 -0.01 1.55
CA GLU A 43 4.40 -1.44 1.88
C GLU A 43 3.40 -2.24 1.05
N ARG A 44 2.18 -1.71 0.86
CA ARG A 44 1.18 -2.33 0.00
C ARG A 44 1.66 -2.42 -1.45
N GLU A 45 2.18 -1.34 -2.02
CA GLU A 45 2.70 -1.32 -3.39
C GLU A 45 3.84 -2.33 -3.58
N LYS A 46 4.71 -2.47 -2.58
CA LYS A 46 5.77 -3.47 -2.59
C LYS A 46 5.21 -4.90 -2.57
N LEU A 47 4.21 -5.16 -1.74
CA LEU A 47 3.56 -6.47 -1.66
C LEU A 47 2.84 -6.82 -2.97
N GLU A 48 2.13 -5.87 -3.58
CA GLU A 48 1.45 -6.06 -4.86
C GLU A 48 2.45 -6.42 -5.98
N GLU A 49 3.60 -5.74 -6.03
CA GLU A 49 4.64 -6.05 -7.01
C GLU A 49 5.27 -7.43 -6.76
N GLN A 50 5.51 -7.78 -5.49
CA GLN A 50 5.99 -9.13 -5.13
C GLN A 50 4.99 -10.23 -5.52
N LEU A 51 3.69 -10.00 -5.30
CA LEU A 51 2.64 -10.93 -5.71
C LEU A 51 2.62 -11.09 -7.23
N LYS A 52 2.66 -10.00 -7.98
CA LYS A 52 2.69 -10.01 -9.44
C LYS A 52 3.89 -10.82 -9.96
N GLN A 53 5.09 -10.58 -9.42
CA GLN A 53 6.30 -11.33 -9.78
C GLN A 53 6.16 -12.82 -9.42
N GLY A 54 5.62 -13.13 -8.25
CA GLY A 54 5.36 -14.52 -7.82
C GLY A 54 4.39 -15.26 -8.75
N TYR A 55 3.28 -14.61 -9.14
CA TYR A 55 2.33 -15.17 -10.11
C TYR A 55 2.97 -15.40 -11.47
N GLN A 56 3.74 -14.44 -11.98
CA GLN A 56 4.44 -14.58 -13.26
C GLN A 56 5.46 -15.72 -13.23
N ALA A 57 6.24 -15.84 -12.15
CA ALA A 57 7.22 -16.92 -11.98
C ALA A 57 6.55 -18.30 -11.93
N LYS A 58 5.37 -18.39 -11.31
CA LYS A 58 4.61 -19.65 -11.18
C LYS A 58 3.65 -19.93 -12.33
N ALA A 59 3.49 -19.01 -13.29
CA ALA A 59 2.47 -19.12 -14.33
C ALA A 59 2.51 -20.44 -15.11
N LYS A 60 3.70 -20.87 -15.54
CA LYS A 60 3.85 -22.13 -16.29
C LYS A 60 3.48 -23.36 -15.47
N LEU A 61 3.87 -23.38 -14.19
CA LEU A 61 3.55 -24.48 -13.28
C LEU A 61 2.06 -24.50 -12.98
N ASN A 62 1.47 -23.35 -12.64
CA ASN A 62 0.04 -23.23 -12.33
C ASN A 62 -0.82 -23.70 -13.51
N VAL A 63 -0.50 -23.28 -14.75
CA VAL A 63 -1.24 -23.73 -15.95
C VAL A 63 -1.10 -25.23 -16.17
N LYS A 64 0.10 -25.80 -15.95
CA LYS A 64 0.33 -27.25 -16.06
C LYS A 64 -0.51 -28.01 -15.04
N THR A 65 -0.51 -27.57 -13.78
CA THR A 65 -1.32 -28.17 -12.72
C THR A 65 -2.81 -28.06 -13.02
N CYS A 66 -3.33 -26.90 -13.42
CA CYS A 66 -4.75 -26.77 -13.78
C CYS A 66 -5.18 -27.77 -14.86
N ARG A 67 -4.36 -27.97 -15.89
CA ARG A 67 -4.62 -28.96 -16.96
C ARG A 67 -4.56 -30.41 -16.49
N GLU A 68 -3.69 -30.70 -15.52
CA GLU A 68 -3.57 -32.06 -14.95
C GLU A 68 -4.81 -32.45 -14.11
N PHE A 69 -5.51 -31.48 -13.53
CA PHE A 69 -6.71 -31.72 -12.70
C PHE A 69 -8.04 -31.45 -13.41
N GLU A 70 -8.02 -30.86 -14.60
CA GLU A 70 -9.20 -30.62 -15.46
C GLU A 70 -10.12 -31.85 -15.64
N PRO A 71 -9.62 -33.09 -15.80
CA PRO A 71 -10.47 -34.27 -15.91
C PRO A 71 -11.25 -34.61 -14.63
N VAL A 72 -10.68 -34.33 -13.46
CA VAL A 72 -11.29 -34.63 -12.15
C VAL A 72 -12.36 -33.60 -11.79
N ASP A 73 -12.16 -32.34 -12.19
CA ASP A 73 -13.17 -31.28 -12.01
C ASP A 73 -14.39 -31.46 -12.92
N GLY A 74 -14.21 -32.03 -14.12
CA GLY A 74 -15.30 -32.34 -15.06
C GLY A 74 -16.21 -33.49 -14.64
N GLU A 75 -15.77 -34.38 -13.74
CA GLU A 75 -16.55 -35.51 -13.22
C GLU A 75 -17.48 -35.13 -12.05
N ASN A 76 -17.38 -33.90 -11.52
CA ASN A 76 -18.22 -33.38 -10.43
C ASN A 76 -19.37 -32.45 -10.89
N VAL A 77 -19.72 -32.47 -12.19
CA VAL A 77 -20.86 -31.73 -12.77
C VAL A 77 -22.03 -32.66 -13.08
#